data_AF-A0A7G1H1J0-F1
#
_entry.id   AF-A0A7G1H1J0-F1
#
_cell.length_a   1.000
_cell.length_b   1.000
_cell.length_c   1.000
_cell.angle_alpha   90.00
_cell.angle_beta   90.00
_cell.angle_gamma   90.00
#
_symmetry.space_group_name_H-M   'P 1'
#
loop_
_entity.id
_entity.type
_entity.pdbx_description
1 polymer ?
#
loop_
_entity_poly.entity_id
_entity_poly.type
_entity_poly.pdbx_seq_one_letter_code
_entity_poly.pdbx_strand_id
1 'polypeptide(L)'
;MSYEANFNSALTYMKLGQKELAIDSLKRAMAQIPDNEKTKENAAYLKMLVMIAKFNFEKKQGEEAIKNIEEGLKIKDDHSDLLFLKALYLLDNKMFDEMLVTLINYLLTISDAESKKYDYEFVGEKALNEVFSNLIPLSYKNSVQHKNIKDIVKKMVDVSQNENIKRAYDLMNEIDEKRAK
;
A
#
# COMPACT_ATOMS: atom_id res chain seq x y z
N MET A 1 -4.56 -8.70 -29.63
CA MET A 1 -5.12 -7.81 -28.59
C MET A 1 -3.95 -7.37 -27.72
N SER A 2 -3.73 -6.06 -27.58
CA SER A 2 -2.61 -5.52 -26.79
C SER A 2 -2.90 -5.65 -25.28
N TYR A 3 -1.87 -5.44 -24.44
CA TYR A 3 -2.06 -5.53 -23.00
C TYR A 3 -3.00 -4.42 -22.50
N GLU A 4 -2.98 -3.24 -23.12
CA GLU A 4 -3.84 -2.10 -22.78
C GLU A 4 -5.31 -2.42 -23.09
N ALA A 5 -5.58 -3.10 -24.20
CA ALA A 5 -6.93 -3.54 -24.53
C ALA A 5 -7.46 -4.54 -23.49
N ASN A 6 -6.65 -5.54 -23.11
CA ASN A 6 -6.99 -6.48 -22.05
C ASN A 6 -7.16 -5.79 -20.69
N PHE A 7 -6.32 -4.81 -20.37
CA PHE A 7 -6.42 -4.03 -19.14
C PHE A 7 -7.70 -3.19 -19.09
N ASN A 8 -8.04 -2.49 -20.19
CA ASN A 8 -9.30 -1.74 -20.30
C ASN A 8 -10.53 -2.64 -20.18
N SER A 9 -10.48 -3.86 -20.75
CA SER A 9 -11.52 -4.88 -20.53
C SER A 9 -11.63 -5.25 -19.05
N ALA A 10 -10.50 -5.45 -18.36
CA ALA A 10 -10.51 -5.76 -16.93
C ALA A 10 -11.15 -4.65 -16.09
N LEU A 11 -10.79 -3.38 -16.36
CA LEU A 11 -11.41 -2.22 -15.70
C LEU A 11 -12.92 -2.15 -15.95
N THR A 12 -13.35 -2.51 -17.16
CA THR A 12 -14.77 -2.55 -17.53
C THR A 12 -15.50 -3.65 -16.76
N TYR A 13 -14.94 -4.86 -16.73
CA TYR A 13 -15.49 -5.97 -15.96
C TYR A 13 -15.59 -5.64 -14.46
N MET A 14 -14.60 -4.94 -13.91
CA MET A 14 -14.65 -4.46 -12.52
C MET A 14 -15.82 -3.52 -12.26
N LYS A 15 -16.05 -2.54 -13.15
CA LYS A 15 -17.20 -1.63 -13.03
C LYS A 15 -18.54 -2.35 -13.11
N LEU A 16 -18.59 -3.48 -13.82
CA LEU A 16 -19.77 -4.34 -13.95
C LEU A 16 -19.90 -5.39 -12.83
N GLY A 17 -18.97 -5.42 -11.86
CA GLY A 17 -18.94 -6.43 -10.80
C GLY A 17 -18.56 -7.84 -11.26
N GLN A 18 -18.05 -7.99 -12.50
CA GLN A 18 -17.65 -9.27 -13.11
C GLN A 18 -16.19 -9.60 -12.75
N LYS A 19 -15.96 -9.87 -11.47
CA LYS A 19 -14.63 -9.99 -10.88
C LYS A 19 -13.75 -11.07 -11.52
N GLU A 20 -14.32 -12.23 -11.84
CA GLU A 20 -13.60 -13.34 -12.46
C GLU A 20 -13.09 -12.97 -13.86
N LEU A 21 -13.94 -12.36 -14.67
CA LEU A 21 -13.58 -11.88 -16.01
C LEU A 21 -12.54 -10.76 -15.96
N ALA A 22 -12.61 -9.91 -14.94
CA ALA A 22 -11.59 -8.89 -14.69
C ALA A 22 -10.23 -9.53 -14.41
N ILE A 23 -10.17 -10.52 -13.52
CA ILE A 23 -8.93 -11.23 -13.18
C ILE A 23 -8.34 -11.92 -14.41
N ASP A 24 -9.14 -12.60 -15.20
CA ASP A 24 -8.66 -13.29 -16.41
C ASP A 24 -8.13 -12.30 -17.46
N SER A 25 -8.76 -11.13 -17.57
CA SER A 25 -8.29 -10.06 -18.47
C SER A 25 -7.00 -9.41 -17.97
N LEU A 26 -6.86 -9.21 -16.65
CA LEU A 26 -5.59 -8.74 -16.05
C LEU A 26 -4.44 -9.71 -16.27
N LYS A 27 -4.66 -11.01 -16.06
CA LYS A 27 -3.63 -12.04 -16.29
C LYS A 27 -3.17 -12.05 -17.74
N ARG A 28 -4.10 -11.93 -18.69
CA ARG A 28 -3.77 -11.82 -20.12
C ARG A 28 -3.00 -10.55 -20.43
N ALA A 29 -3.37 -9.41 -19.85
CA ALA A 29 -2.62 -8.17 -20.01
C ALA A 29 -1.20 -8.31 -19.47
N MET A 30 -1.03 -8.77 -18.23
CA MET A 30 0.28 -8.95 -17.59
C MET A 30 1.22 -9.85 -18.38
N ALA A 31 0.71 -10.94 -18.96
CA ALA A 31 1.50 -11.86 -19.77
C ALA A 31 1.99 -11.25 -21.10
N GLN A 32 1.41 -10.13 -21.54
CA GLN A 32 1.73 -9.47 -22.80
C GLN A 32 2.66 -8.26 -22.63
N ILE A 33 2.91 -7.80 -21.40
CA ILE A 33 3.74 -6.62 -21.14
C ILE A 33 5.20 -6.97 -21.43
N PRO A 34 5.86 -6.26 -22.37
CA PRO A 34 7.29 -6.43 -22.62
C PRO A 34 8.13 -6.06 -21.39
N ASP A 35 9.24 -6.77 -21.16
CA ASP A 35 10.09 -6.52 -19.98
C ASP A 35 10.64 -5.09 -19.93
N ASN A 36 10.92 -4.47 -21.08
CA ASN A 36 11.38 -3.08 -21.16
C ASN A 36 10.28 -2.05 -20.79
N GLU A 37 9.01 -2.47 -20.71
CA GLU A 37 7.89 -1.62 -20.30
C GLU A 37 7.54 -1.79 -18.82
N LYS A 38 8.13 -2.75 -18.12
CA LYS A 38 7.97 -2.98 -16.67
C LYS A 38 8.78 -1.97 -15.86
N THR A 39 8.36 -0.71 -15.93
CA THR A 39 9.08 0.43 -15.33
C THR A 39 8.16 1.28 -14.47
N LYS A 40 8.74 2.16 -13.63
CA LYS A 40 8.00 3.06 -12.75
C LYS A 40 7.12 4.08 -13.48
N GLU A 41 7.39 4.34 -14.77
CA GLU A 41 6.59 5.25 -15.59
C GLU A 41 5.36 4.57 -16.20
N ASN A 42 5.31 3.23 -16.20
CA ASN A 42 4.16 2.47 -16.68
C ASN A 42 3.12 2.32 -15.57
N ALA A 43 2.31 3.37 -15.38
CA ALA A 43 1.25 3.40 -14.39
C ALA A 43 0.22 2.26 -14.57
N ALA A 44 -0.07 1.86 -15.82
CA ALA A 44 -0.98 0.75 -16.09
C ALA A 44 -0.45 -0.57 -15.52
N TYR A 45 0.83 -0.85 -15.70
CA TYR A 45 1.47 -2.03 -15.15
C TYR A 45 1.47 -2.07 -13.62
N LEU A 46 1.83 -0.96 -12.98
CA LEU A 46 1.76 -0.84 -11.51
C LEU A 46 0.32 -1.02 -10.99
N LYS A 47 -0.68 -0.44 -11.67
CA LYS A 47 -2.10 -0.62 -11.34
C LYS A 47 -2.54 -2.08 -11.51
N MET A 48 -2.06 -2.79 -12.53
CA MET A 48 -2.35 -4.22 -12.70
C MET A 48 -1.78 -5.06 -11.55
N LEU A 49 -0.55 -4.78 -11.10
CA LEU A 49 0.04 -5.43 -9.92
C LEU A 49 -0.79 -5.18 -8.66
N VAL A 50 -1.21 -3.93 -8.40
CA VAL A 50 -2.10 -3.56 -7.29
C VAL A 50 -3.42 -4.34 -7.34
N MET A 51 -4.09 -4.37 -8.49
CA MET A 51 -5.38 -5.03 -8.65
C MET A 51 -5.26 -6.55 -8.42
N ILE A 52 -4.24 -7.20 -8.99
CA ILE A 52 -4.01 -8.64 -8.80
C ILE A 52 -3.71 -8.94 -7.33
N ALA A 53 -2.85 -8.15 -6.68
CA ALA A 53 -2.54 -8.31 -5.26
C ALA A 53 -3.80 -8.20 -4.39
N LYS A 54 -4.65 -7.18 -4.63
CA LYS A 54 -5.93 -7.00 -3.96
C LYS A 54 -6.86 -8.19 -4.15
N PHE A 55 -6.99 -8.73 -5.35
CA PHE A 55 -7.81 -9.93 -5.58
C PHE A 55 -7.30 -11.16 -4.85
N ASN A 56 -5.97 -11.33 -4.78
CA ASN A 56 -5.37 -12.44 -4.06
C ASN A 56 -5.64 -12.32 -2.55
N PHE A 57 -5.60 -11.11 -1.97
CA PHE A 57 -6.03 -10.90 -0.58
C PHE A 57 -7.50 -11.27 -0.34
N GLU A 58 -8.40 -10.84 -1.21
CA GLU A 58 -9.82 -11.18 -1.10
C GLU A 58 -10.07 -12.69 -1.19
N LYS A 59 -9.15 -13.43 -1.81
CA LYS A 59 -9.14 -14.91 -1.87
C LYS A 59 -8.32 -15.58 -0.77
N LYS A 60 -7.78 -14.82 0.18
CA LYS A 60 -6.86 -15.30 1.23
C LYS A 60 -5.60 -15.97 0.68
N GLN A 61 -5.13 -15.53 -0.48
CA GLN A 61 -3.92 -16.01 -1.16
C GLN A 61 -2.76 -15.04 -0.90
N GLY A 62 -2.40 -14.85 0.37
CA GLY A 62 -1.40 -13.87 0.80
C GLY A 62 -0.03 -14.05 0.12
N GLU A 63 0.40 -15.29 -0.11
CA GLU A 63 1.66 -15.60 -0.80
C GLU A 63 1.68 -15.15 -2.27
N GLU A 64 0.54 -15.21 -2.97
CA GLU A 64 0.45 -14.70 -4.34
C GLU A 64 0.25 -13.18 -4.37
N ALA A 65 -0.38 -12.62 -3.33
CA ALA A 65 -0.50 -11.17 -3.18
C ALA A 65 0.89 -10.53 -2.99
N ILE A 66 1.70 -11.07 -2.07
CA ILE A 66 3.01 -10.47 -1.74
C ILE A 66 3.99 -10.48 -2.91
N LYS A 67 3.97 -11.49 -3.79
CA LYS A 67 4.80 -11.50 -5.01
C LYS A 67 4.56 -10.27 -5.89
N ASN A 68 3.30 -9.94 -6.15
CA ASN A 68 2.92 -8.78 -6.97
C ASN A 68 3.26 -7.45 -6.25
N ILE A 69 3.08 -7.43 -4.92
CA ILE A 69 3.41 -6.27 -4.09
C ILE A 69 4.91 -5.98 -4.13
N GLU A 70 5.74 -7.00 -3.93
CA GLU A 70 7.20 -6.87 -3.93
C GLU A 70 7.75 -6.54 -5.32
N GLU A 71 7.19 -7.13 -6.37
CA GLU A 71 7.52 -6.79 -7.76
C GLU A 71 7.29 -5.30 -8.03
N GLY A 72 6.12 -4.78 -7.64
CA GLY A 72 5.81 -3.36 -7.82
C GLY A 72 6.67 -2.44 -6.95
N LEU A 73 6.90 -2.78 -5.67
CA LEU A 73 7.73 -2.00 -4.77
C LEU A 73 9.22 -2.03 -5.14
N LYS A 74 9.69 -3.07 -5.84
CA LYS A 74 11.05 -3.08 -6.42
C LYS A 74 11.20 -2.07 -7.56
N ILE A 75 10.10 -1.75 -8.24
CA ILE A 75 10.07 -0.84 -9.39
C ILE A 75 9.79 0.60 -8.94
N LYS A 76 8.86 0.78 -8.01
CA LYS A 76 8.50 2.05 -7.39
C LYS A 76 8.27 1.82 -5.90
N ASP A 77 9.30 2.07 -5.10
CA ASP A 77 9.36 1.81 -3.65
C ASP A 77 8.47 2.74 -2.81
N ASP A 78 8.08 3.87 -3.39
CA ASP A 78 7.18 4.88 -2.85
C ASP A 78 5.73 4.79 -3.41
N HIS A 79 5.33 3.63 -3.97
CA HIS A 79 3.98 3.46 -4.48
C HIS A 79 2.96 3.25 -3.35
N SER A 80 2.10 4.25 -3.09
CA SER A 80 1.19 4.28 -1.93
C SER A 80 0.28 3.05 -1.82
N ASP A 81 -0.40 2.65 -2.90
CA ASP A 81 -1.30 1.49 -2.85
C ASP A 81 -0.56 0.18 -2.52
N LEU A 82 0.65 0.00 -3.05
CA LEU A 82 1.44 -1.20 -2.80
C LEU A 82 1.98 -1.22 -1.37
N LEU A 83 2.37 -0.06 -0.82
CA LEU A 83 2.74 0.07 0.59
C LEU A 83 1.55 -0.23 1.51
N PHE A 84 0.36 0.27 1.18
CA PHE A 84 -0.86 -0.02 1.93
C PHE A 84 -1.19 -1.52 1.91
N LEU A 85 -1.17 -2.14 0.74
CA LEU A 85 -1.37 -3.58 0.57
C LEU A 85 -0.31 -4.39 1.31
N LYS A 86 0.96 -3.95 1.30
CA LYS A 86 2.03 -4.59 2.08
C LYS A 86 1.74 -4.52 3.59
N ALA A 87 1.23 -3.39 4.10
CA ALA A 87 0.85 -3.28 5.50
C ALA A 87 -0.26 -4.27 5.88
N LEU A 88 -1.23 -4.52 4.99
CA LEU A 88 -2.25 -5.56 5.21
C LEU A 88 -1.66 -6.98 5.21
N TYR A 89 -0.73 -7.29 4.30
CA TYR A 89 -0.01 -8.57 4.35
C TYR A 89 0.71 -8.77 5.69
N LEU A 90 1.43 -7.74 6.14
CA LEU A 90 2.19 -7.81 7.39
C LEU A 90 1.26 -7.93 8.61
N LEU A 91 0.07 -7.33 8.56
CA LEU A 91 -0.97 -7.51 9.57
C LEU A 91 -1.44 -8.97 9.65
N ASP A 92 -1.80 -9.58 8.52
CA ASP A 92 -2.25 -10.98 8.46
C ASP A 92 -1.18 -11.95 9.01
N ASN A 93 0.10 -11.58 8.88
CA ASN A 93 1.24 -12.36 9.35
C ASN A 93 1.78 -11.90 10.73
N LYS A 94 1.13 -10.93 11.38
CA LYS A 94 1.52 -10.38 12.70
C LYS A 94 2.96 -9.83 12.76
N MET A 95 3.46 -9.34 11.64
CA MET A 95 4.79 -8.73 11.52
C MET A 95 4.71 -7.23 11.85
N PHE A 96 4.52 -6.92 13.14
CA PHE A 96 4.12 -5.58 13.58
C PHE A 96 5.22 -4.51 13.48
N ASP A 97 6.50 -4.88 13.63
CA ASP A 97 7.62 -3.94 13.46
C ASP A 97 7.68 -3.46 12.00
N GLU A 98 7.68 -4.40 11.06
CA GLU A 98 7.71 -4.14 9.62
C GLU A 98 6.43 -3.44 9.15
N MET A 99 5.28 -3.81 9.72
CA MET A 99 4.00 -3.17 9.42
C MET A 99 4.06 -1.69 9.81
N LEU A 100 4.55 -1.37 11.01
CA LEU A 100 4.66 0.00 11.47
C LEU A 100 5.58 0.83 10.57
N VAL A 101 6.76 0.30 10.22
CA VAL A 101 7.68 0.97 9.28
C VAL A 101 7.02 1.18 7.91
N THR A 102 6.32 0.17 7.40
CA THR A 102 5.62 0.23 6.11
C THR A 102 4.52 1.29 6.12
N LEU A 103 3.76 1.41 7.22
CA LEU A 103 2.72 2.44 7.38
C LEU A 103 3.33 3.85 7.42
N ILE A 104 4.47 4.04 8.07
CA ILE A 104 5.18 5.33 8.07
C ILE A 104 5.66 5.69 6.67
N ASN A 105 6.24 4.73 5.93
CA ASN A 105 6.62 4.94 4.54
C ASN A 105 5.40 5.29 3.68
N TYR A 106 4.29 4.56 3.83
CA TYR A 106 3.03 4.88 3.15
C TYR A 106 2.59 6.34 3.40
N LEU A 107 2.61 6.81 4.66
CA LEU A 107 2.22 8.17 5.00
C LEU A 107 3.14 9.25 4.38
N LEU A 108 4.41 8.93 4.14
CA LEU A 108 5.35 9.83 3.42
C LEU A 108 4.95 10.03 1.96
N THR A 109 4.31 9.03 1.34
CA THR A 109 3.98 9.04 -0.10
C THR A 109 2.67 9.77 -0.43
N ILE A 110 1.85 10.09 0.57
CA ILE A 110 0.54 10.70 0.37
C ILE A 110 0.71 12.13 -0.15
N SER A 111 0.46 12.29 -1.45
CA SER A 111 0.45 13.59 -2.12
C SER A 111 -0.57 13.61 -3.26
N ASP A 112 -1.22 14.77 -3.48
CA ASP A 112 -2.25 14.94 -4.51
C ASP A 112 -1.72 14.75 -5.95
N ALA A 113 -0.44 15.06 -6.18
CA ALA A 113 0.16 14.98 -7.51
C ALA A 113 0.39 13.53 -7.96
N GLU A 114 0.98 12.69 -7.10
CA GLU A 114 1.21 11.27 -7.40
C GLU A 114 -0.09 10.48 -7.45
N SER A 115 -1.02 10.77 -6.54
CA SER A 115 -2.36 10.15 -6.50
C SER A 115 -3.07 10.26 -7.84
N LYS A 116 -3.03 11.42 -8.48
CA LYS A 116 -3.63 11.64 -9.82
C LYS A 116 -2.89 10.91 -10.94
N LYS A 117 -1.55 10.81 -10.86
CA LYS A 117 -0.74 10.14 -11.89
C LYS A 117 -0.99 8.64 -11.93
N TYR A 118 -1.09 8.01 -10.76
CA TYR A 118 -1.20 6.55 -10.63
C TYR A 118 -2.60 6.04 -10.29
N ASP A 119 -3.58 6.94 -10.09
CA ASP A 119 -4.95 6.61 -9.69
C ASP A 119 -4.98 5.73 -8.43
N TYR A 120 -4.33 6.20 -7.36
CA TYR A 120 -4.23 5.46 -6.11
C TYR A 120 -5.60 5.29 -5.42
N GLU A 121 -5.93 4.07 -5.02
CA GLU A 121 -7.19 3.74 -4.33
C GLU A 121 -7.10 3.96 -2.82
N PHE A 122 -5.91 3.83 -2.23
CA PHE A 122 -5.71 3.77 -0.79
C PHE A 122 -5.10 5.06 -0.24
N VAL A 123 -5.45 6.24 -0.76
CA VAL A 123 -4.89 7.52 -0.28
C VAL A 123 -5.96 8.53 0.19
N GLY A 124 -7.25 8.17 0.06
CA GLY A 124 -8.35 9.01 0.51
C GLY A 124 -8.61 8.94 2.02
N GLU A 125 -9.51 9.82 2.50
CA GLU A 125 -9.85 9.97 3.92
C GLU A 125 -10.21 8.64 4.60
N LYS A 126 -10.95 7.75 3.91
CA LYS A 126 -11.32 6.43 4.45
C LYS A 126 -10.09 5.57 4.76
N ALA A 127 -9.11 5.53 3.85
CA ALA A 127 -7.89 4.77 4.03
C ALA A 127 -7.02 5.37 5.15
N LEU A 128 -6.90 6.69 5.19
CA LEU A 128 -6.18 7.38 6.26
C LEU A 128 -6.84 7.18 7.63
N ASN A 129 -8.18 7.19 7.70
CA ASN A 129 -8.91 6.92 8.93
C ASN A 129 -8.66 5.50 9.43
N GLU A 130 -8.60 4.50 8.55
CA GLU A 130 -8.22 3.14 8.91
C GLU A 130 -6.78 3.09 9.45
N VAL A 131 -5.85 3.75 8.77
CA VAL A 131 -4.43 3.79 9.17
C VAL A 131 -4.25 4.41 10.55
N PHE A 132 -4.83 5.59 10.79
CA PHE A 132 -4.66 6.31 12.05
C PHE A 132 -5.50 5.74 13.20
N SER A 133 -6.70 5.24 12.93
CA SER A 133 -7.58 4.75 13.99
C SER A 133 -7.25 3.31 14.41
N ASN A 134 -6.76 2.49 13.47
CA ASN A 134 -6.61 1.05 13.68
C ASN A 134 -5.17 0.58 13.46
N LEU A 135 -4.62 0.77 12.25
CA LEU A 135 -3.39 0.08 11.86
C LEU A 135 -2.14 0.59 12.60
N ILE A 136 -1.95 1.90 12.75
CA ILE A 136 -0.83 2.46 13.52
C ILE A 136 -0.96 2.10 15.01
N PRO A 137 -2.11 2.30 15.69
CA PRO A 137 -2.24 1.89 17.08
C PRO A 137 -1.99 0.41 17.31
N LEU A 138 -2.50 -0.45 16.43
CA LEU A 138 -2.32 -1.89 16.54
C LEU A 138 -0.85 -2.30 16.34
N SER A 139 -0.22 -1.84 15.27
CA SER A 139 1.19 -2.16 14.97
C SER A 139 2.13 -1.58 16.03
N TYR A 140 1.96 -0.31 16.42
CA TYR A 140 2.77 0.32 17.46
C TYR A 140 2.64 -0.38 18.81
N LYS A 141 1.43 -0.83 19.17
CA LYS A 141 1.24 -1.54 20.44
C LYS A 141 1.94 -2.90 20.48
N ASN A 142 1.98 -3.61 19.36
CA ASN A 142 2.53 -4.97 19.31
C ASN A 142 3.96 -5.02 18.76
N SER A 143 4.50 -3.89 18.31
CA SER A 143 5.88 -3.75 17.86
C SER A 143 6.86 -3.89 19.04
N VAL A 144 7.89 -4.70 18.85
CA VAL A 144 9.01 -4.86 19.79
C VAL A 144 9.93 -3.65 19.72
N GLN A 145 10.11 -3.09 18.52
CA GLN A 145 11.00 -1.95 18.26
C GLN A 145 10.30 -0.60 18.30
N HIS A 146 9.11 -0.51 18.89
CA HIS A 146 8.24 0.66 18.82
C HIS A 146 8.94 1.96 19.25
N LYS A 147 9.80 1.92 20.29
CA LYS A 147 10.58 3.10 20.74
C LYS A 147 11.59 3.58 19.69
N ASN A 148 12.36 2.65 19.13
CA ASN A 148 13.36 2.98 18.10
C ASN A 148 12.68 3.54 16.85
N ILE A 149 11.56 2.94 16.44
CA ILE A 149 10.77 3.41 15.31
C ILE A 149 10.21 4.81 15.61
N LYS A 150 9.66 5.05 16.81
CA LYS A 150 9.18 6.39 17.20
C LYS A 150 10.29 7.44 17.16
N ASP A 151 11.50 7.13 17.63
CA ASP A 151 12.63 8.06 17.60
C ASP A 151 13.04 8.42 16.17
N ILE A 152 12.94 7.48 15.24
CA ILE A 152 13.15 7.74 13.81
C ILE A 152 12.02 8.64 13.27
N VAL A 153 10.76 8.33 13.59
CA VAL A 153 9.60 9.14 13.17
C VAL A 153 9.73 10.57 13.72
N LYS A 154 10.19 10.76 14.96
CA LYS A 154 10.48 12.09 15.52
C LYS A 154 11.45 12.88 14.65
N LYS A 155 12.59 12.27 14.29
CA LYS A 155 13.57 12.88 13.39
C LYS A 155 12.95 13.23 12.03
N MET A 156 12.05 12.39 11.52
CA MET A 156 11.31 12.68 10.29
C MET A 156 10.39 13.89 10.42
N VAL A 157 9.71 14.07 11.56
CA VAL A 157 8.91 15.29 11.85
C VAL A 157 9.79 16.54 11.88
N ASP A 158 10.98 16.44 12.45
CA ASP A 158 11.90 17.59 12.57
C ASP A 158 12.44 18.05 11.21
N VAL A 159 12.60 17.12 10.24
CA VAL A 159 13.15 17.43 8.90
C VAL A 159 12.08 17.59 7.81
N SER A 160 10.89 17.02 7.99
CA SER A 160 9.81 17.06 7.00
C SER A 160 8.67 17.94 7.47
N GLN A 161 8.04 18.68 6.55
CA GLN A 161 6.79 19.38 6.81
C GLN A 161 5.56 18.48 6.54
N ASN A 162 5.71 17.15 6.67
CA ASN A 162 4.65 16.20 6.35
C ASN A 162 3.69 16.04 7.52
N GLU A 163 2.46 16.56 7.37
CA GLU A 163 1.42 16.54 8.39
C GLU A 163 1.00 15.13 8.81
N ASN A 164 1.02 14.16 7.90
CA ASN A 164 0.68 12.77 8.21
C ASN A 164 1.70 12.14 9.16
N ILE A 165 2.99 12.44 8.97
CA ILE A 165 4.06 11.94 9.83
C ILE A 165 4.00 12.57 11.21
N LYS A 166 3.73 13.88 11.27
CA LYS A 166 3.48 14.57 12.53
C LYS A 166 2.31 13.95 13.29
N ARG A 167 1.19 13.73 12.60
CA ARG A 167 0.00 13.07 13.17
C ARG A 167 0.30 11.66 13.68
N ALA A 168 1.11 10.88 12.94
CA ALA A 168 1.52 9.55 13.38
C ALA A 168 2.38 9.60 14.65
N TYR A 169 3.34 10.53 14.72
CA TYR A 169 4.17 10.73 15.90
C TYR A 169 3.35 11.12 17.14
N ASP A 170 2.43 12.08 17.00
CA ASP A 170 1.57 12.53 18.08
C ASP A 170 0.73 11.37 18.63
N LEU A 171 0.15 10.55 17.73
CA LEU A 171 -0.60 9.35 18.11
C LEU A 171 0.25 8.31 18.86
N MET A 172 1.52 8.10 18.47
CA MET A 172 2.43 7.21 19.20
C MET A 172 2.69 7.70 20.62
N ASN A 173 2.84 9.01 20.82
CA ASN A 173 3.00 9.59 22.15
C ASN A 173 1.75 9.40 23.00
N GLU A 174 0.55 9.63 22.45
CA GLU A 174 -0.71 9.37 23.16
C GLU A 174 -0.83 7.91 23.62
N ILE A 175 -0.37 6.95 22.80
CA ILE A 175 -0.39 5.54 23.15
C ILE A 175 0.59 5.24 24.30
N ASP A 176 1.79 5.81 24.28
CA ASP A 176 2.76 5.65 25.37
C ASP A 176 2.25 6.27 26.69
N GLU A 177 1.62 7.45 26.64
CA GLU A 177 1.03 8.09 27.82
C GLU A 177 -0.09 7.26 28.44
N LYS A 178 -0.93 6.61 27.61
CA LYS A 178 -1.99 5.71 28.08
C LYS A 178 -1.45 4.41 28.69
N ARG A 179 -0.24 3.98 28.32
CA ARG A 179 0.43 2.79 28.89
C ARG A 179 1.09 3.05 30.24
N ALA A 180 1.45 4.28 30.51
CA ALA A 180 2.14 4.68 31.74
C ALA A 180 1.18 4.95 32.92
N LYS A 181 -0.13 4.93 32.67
CA LYS A 181 -1.21 5.04 33.68
C LYS A 181 -1.71 3.67 34.08
#